data_AF-A0A352WRV8-F1
#
_entry.id   AF-A0A352WRV8-F1
#
_cell.length_a   1.000
_cell.length_b   1.000
_cell.length_c   1.000
_cell.angle_alpha   90.00
_cell.angle_beta   90.00
_cell.angle_gamma   90.00
#
_symmetry.space_group_name_H-M   'P 1'
#
loop_
_entity.id
_entity.type
_entity.pdbx_description
1 polymer ?
#
loop_
_entity_poly.entity_id
_entity_poly.type
_entity_poly.pdbx_seq_one_letter_code
_entity_poly.pdbx_strand_id
1 'polypeptide(L)'
;LEHPDHAAFAELGLKWYALPVLADMALKIGGIVYPFAPFNGYYMGTEIGARNLADADRYNQLPAVAECFGLDTSNERTLWRDRALVELNRAVLYSFDKAGISVGDHHNLGAQFEAFCTHETGRKRQVNGDWSWLNPPMSGPQTPQFHREYDNAVCTHTNFFYQAPPWQEPKPATGCPFHL
;
A
#
# COMPACT_ATOMS: atom_id res chain seq x y z
N LEU A 1 -9.94 -15.69 -0.95
CA LEU A 1 -10.59 -14.44 -1.36
C LEU A 1 -11.79 -14.83 -2.20
N GLU A 2 -12.89 -14.15 -1.97
CA GLU A 2 -14.18 -14.32 -2.65
C GLU A 2 -14.72 -12.95 -3.03
N HIS A 3 -15.61 -12.91 -4.01
CA HIS A 3 -16.20 -11.68 -4.52
C HIS A 3 -17.68 -11.60 -4.10
N PRO A 4 -18.19 -10.43 -3.62
CA PRO A 4 -19.56 -10.31 -3.11
C PRO A 4 -20.62 -10.65 -4.16
N ASP A 5 -20.36 -10.30 -5.43
CA ASP A 5 -21.33 -10.43 -6.53
C ASP A 5 -20.95 -11.50 -7.57
N HIS A 6 -19.86 -12.25 -7.36
CA HIS A 6 -19.33 -13.17 -8.38
C HIS A 6 -18.77 -14.45 -7.76
N ALA A 7 -19.63 -15.44 -7.55
CA ALA A 7 -19.28 -16.67 -6.83
C ALA A 7 -18.09 -17.44 -7.44
N ALA A 8 -17.98 -17.48 -8.78
CA ALA A 8 -16.87 -18.16 -9.46
C ALA A 8 -15.50 -17.53 -9.16
N PHE A 9 -15.43 -16.31 -8.60
CA PHE A 9 -14.16 -15.72 -8.17
C PHE A 9 -13.42 -16.58 -7.14
N ALA A 10 -14.16 -17.29 -6.29
CA ALA A 10 -13.57 -18.18 -5.29
C ALA A 10 -12.74 -19.32 -5.92
N GLU A 11 -13.04 -19.69 -7.17
CA GLU A 11 -12.34 -20.74 -7.92
C GLU A 11 -10.91 -20.31 -8.30
N LEU A 12 -10.61 -19.01 -8.31
CA LEU A 12 -9.24 -18.50 -8.51
C LEU A 12 -8.29 -18.90 -7.38
N GLY A 13 -8.80 -19.36 -6.23
CA GLY A 13 -7.99 -19.89 -5.12
C GLY A 13 -7.07 -18.85 -4.45
N LEU A 14 -7.31 -17.56 -4.68
CA LEU A 14 -6.47 -16.48 -4.16
C LEU A 14 -6.59 -16.38 -2.65
N LYS A 15 -5.46 -16.15 -1.97
CA LYS A 15 -5.40 -15.92 -0.53
C LYS A 15 -4.27 -14.95 -0.20
N TRP A 16 -4.41 -14.25 0.93
CA TRP A 16 -3.38 -13.37 1.45
C TRP A 16 -3.31 -13.50 2.98
N TYR A 17 -2.14 -13.21 3.55
CA TYR A 17 -1.97 -13.21 4.99
C TYR A 17 -2.57 -11.92 5.61
N ALA A 18 -3.00 -12.00 6.87
CA ALA A 18 -3.75 -10.92 7.51
C ALA A 18 -2.87 -9.79 8.05
N LEU A 19 -1.65 -10.10 8.48
CA LEU A 19 -0.81 -9.20 9.26
C LEU A 19 0.37 -8.66 8.41
N PRO A 20 0.36 -7.38 8.00
CA PRO A 20 1.51 -6.75 7.37
C PRO A 20 2.57 -6.42 8.44
N VAL A 21 3.78 -6.95 8.29
CA VAL A 21 4.91 -6.68 9.20
C VAL A 21 6.11 -6.22 8.41
N LEU A 22 6.64 -5.04 8.75
CA LEU A 22 7.95 -4.58 8.30
C LEU A 22 8.98 -4.98 9.36
N ALA A 23 10.03 -5.68 8.94
CA ALA A 23 11.02 -6.27 9.84
C ALA A 23 12.47 -6.02 9.42
N ASP A 24 12.68 -5.30 8.32
CA ASP A 24 13.99 -5.03 7.71
C ASP A 24 14.44 -3.58 7.90
N MET A 25 13.67 -2.72 8.57
CA MET A 25 14.05 -1.34 8.89
C MET A 25 14.68 -1.22 10.28
N ALA A 26 15.53 -0.21 10.46
CA ALA A 26 16.10 0.18 11.74
C ALA A 26 15.42 1.44 12.29
N LEU A 27 15.12 1.44 13.58
CA LEU A 27 14.61 2.62 14.28
C LEU A 27 15.79 3.43 14.83
N LYS A 28 15.88 4.72 14.51
CA LYS A 28 16.83 5.63 15.13
C LYS A 28 16.10 6.56 16.08
N ILE A 29 16.58 6.75 17.31
CA ILE A 29 16.06 7.74 18.28
C ILE A 29 17.22 8.43 18.97
N GLY A 30 17.33 9.75 18.81
CA GLY A 30 18.32 10.55 19.55
C GLY A 30 19.77 10.15 19.28
N GLY A 31 20.06 9.57 18.11
CA GLY A 31 21.39 9.08 17.72
C GLY A 31 21.63 7.59 18.03
N ILE A 32 20.75 6.92 18.76
CA ILE A 32 20.82 5.46 19.01
C ILE A 32 20.10 4.72 17.89
N VAL A 33 20.73 3.68 17.35
CA VAL A 33 20.15 2.82 16.30
C VAL A 33 19.71 1.49 16.90
N TYR A 34 18.44 1.13 16.68
CA TYR A 34 17.81 -0.13 17.03
C TYR A 34 17.59 -0.93 15.72
N PRO A 35 18.52 -1.81 15.34
CA PRO A 35 18.49 -2.48 14.02
C PRO A 35 17.40 -3.55 13.89
N PHE A 36 16.80 -3.98 15.02
CA PHE A 36 15.74 -4.98 15.08
C PHE A 36 14.49 -4.38 15.73
N ALA A 37 13.74 -3.59 14.96
CA ALA A 37 12.55 -2.90 15.43
C ALA A 37 11.35 -3.23 14.52
N PRO A 38 10.87 -4.49 14.48
CA PRO A 38 9.73 -4.83 13.64
C PRO A 38 8.47 -4.13 14.13
N PHE A 39 7.65 -3.67 13.19
CA PHE A 39 6.38 -3.01 13.48
C PHE A 39 5.31 -3.43 12.46
N ASN A 40 4.05 -3.28 12.88
CA ASN A 40 2.90 -3.67 12.07
C ASN A 40 1.76 -2.66 12.22
N GLY A 41 0.87 -2.70 11.25
CA GLY A 41 -0.45 -2.10 11.30
C GLY A 41 -1.49 -3.10 10.84
N TYR A 42 -2.48 -2.61 10.09
CA TYR A 42 -3.37 -3.40 9.27
C TYR A 42 -3.24 -2.94 7.81
N TYR A 43 -3.69 -3.77 6.88
CA TYR A 43 -3.56 -3.48 5.46
C TYR A 43 -4.47 -2.33 5.01
N MET A 44 -3.98 -1.52 4.08
CA MET A 44 -4.82 -0.86 3.09
C MET A 44 -5.10 -1.84 1.95
N GLY A 45 -6.37 -2.03 1.56
CA GLY A 45 -6.78 -3.06 0.59
C GLY A 45 -6.00 -3.03 -0.74
N THR A 46 -5.60 -1.84 -1.19
CA THR A 46 -4.81 -1.66 -2.42
C THR A 46 -3.39 -2.20 -2.35
N GLU A 47 -2.80 -2.36 -1.16
CA GLU A 47 -1.52 -3.06 -1.01
C GLU A 47 -1.64 -4.52 -1.47
N ILE A 48 -2.78 -5.16 -1.19
CA ILE A 48 -3.05 -6.53 -1.61
C ILE A 48 -3.58 -6.55 -3.04
N GLY A 49 -4.71 -5.89 -3.29
CA GLY A 49 -5.45 -6.00 -4.53
C GLY A 49 -4.77 -5.30 -5.71
N ALA A 50 -4.22 -4.10 -5.50
CA ALA A 50 -3.64 -3.30 -6.59
C ALA A 50 -2.13 -3.43 -6.75
N ARG A 51 -1.41 -3.85 -5.70
CA ARG A 51 0.03 -4.14 -5.79
C ARG A 51 0.27 -5.64 -5.84
N ASN A 52 0.25 -6.31 -4.68
CA ASN A 52 0.70 -7.69 -4.56
C ASN A 52 0.04 -8.67 -5.56
N LEU A 53 -1.28 -8.58 -5.73
CA LEU A 53 -2.01 -9.48 -6.62
C LEU A 53 -2.03 -9.01 -8.08
N ALA A 54 -1.99 -7.71 -8.35
CA ALA A 54 -2.19 -7.16 -9.69
C ALA A 54 -0.90 -6.85 -10.46
N ASP A 55 0.17 -6.42 -9.78
CA ASP A 55 1.43 -6.03 -10.42
C ASP A 55 1.98 -7.19 -11.30
N ALA A 56 2.42 -6.85 -12.51
CA ALA A 56 2.84 -7.82 -13.52
C ALA A 56 4.12 -8.59 -13.12
N ASP A 57 4.99 -7.96 -12.33
CA ASP A 57 6.20 -8.55 -11.75
C ASP A 57 5.94 -9.24 -10.40
N ARG A 58 4.68 -9.35 -9.98
CA ARG A 58 4.22 -10.03 -8.77
C ARG A 58 3.35 -11.23 -9.13
N TYR A 59 2.12 -11.32 -8.60
CA TYR A 59 1.23 -12.43 -8.90
C TYR A 59 0.47 -12.28 -10.23
N ASN A 60 0.43 -11.07 -10.82
CA ASN A 60 -0.17 -10.79 -12.13
C ASN A 60 -1.56 -11.41 -12.35
N GLN A 61 -2.50 -11.19 -11.42
CA GLN A 61 -3.82 -11.86 -11.42
C GLN A 61 -4.88 -11.15 -12.28
N LEU A 62 -4.61 -9.95 -12.81
CA LEU A 62 -5.59 -9.22 -13.61
C LEU A 62 -6.13 -10.01 -14.82
N PRO A 63 -5.33 -10.76 -15.59
CA PRO A 63 -5.86 -11.60 -16.68
C PRO A 63 -6.84 -12.68 -16.21
N ALA A 64 -6.53 -13.37 -15.11
CA ALA A 64 -7.39 -14.42 -14.55
C ALA A 64 -8.69 -13.84 -13.98
N VAL A 65 -8.63 -12.66 -13.36
CA VAL A 65 -9.82 -11.92 -12.92
C VAL A 65 -10.65 -11.50 -14.14
N ALA A 66 -10.02 -10.99 -15.19
CA ALA A 66 -10.73 -10.59 -16.41
C ALA A 66 -11.46 -11.76 -17.07
N GLU A 67 -10.80 -12.93 -17.17
CA GLU A 67 -11.42 -14.17 -17.66
C GLU A 67 -12.59 -14.61 -16.77
N CYS A 68 -12.40 -14.61 -15.44
CA CYS A 68 -13.45 -14.94 -14.47
C CYS A 68 -14.71 -14.08 -14.67
N PHE A 69 -14.55 -12.79 -14.99
CA PHE A 69 -15.65 -11.86 -15.22
C PHE A 69 -16.12 -11.77 -16.68
N GLY A 70 -15.56 -12.58 -17.58
CA GLY A 70 -15.89 -12.56 -19.01
C GLY A 70 -15.61 -11.21 -19.68
N LEU A 71 -14.54 -10.52 -19.27
CA LEU A 71 -14.18 -9.21 -19.81
C LEU A 71 -13.55 -9.35 -21.20
N ASP A 72 -13.82 -8.37 -22.07
CA ASP A 72 -13.14 -8.26 -23.36
C ASP A 72 -11.71 -7.74 -23.17
N THR A 73 -10.72 -8.64 -23.22
CA THR A 73 -9.30 -8.33 -23.11
C THR A 73 -8.62 -8.09 -24.46
N SER A 74 -9.37 -7.91 -25.56
CA SER A 74 -8.82 -7.76 -26.90
C SER A 74 -8.02 -6.46 -27.11
N ASN A 75 -8.30 -5.42 -26.32
CA ASN A 75 -7.66 -4.11 -26.43
C ASN A 75 -7.73 -3.36 -25.10
N GLU A 76 -6.70 -2.58 -24.76
CA GLU A 76 -6.68 -1.69 -23.59
C GLU A 76 -7.81 -0.66 -23.55
N ARG A 77 -8.35 -0.24 -24.70
CA ARG A 77 -9.48 0.70 -24.76
C ARG A 77 -10.78 0.15 -24.16
N THR A 78 -10.88 -1.17 -23.95
CA THR A 78 -12.01 -1.76 -23.23
C THR A 78 -11.93 -1.51 -21.72
N LEU A 79 -10.78 -0.98 -21.24
CA LEU A 79 -10.47 -0.75 -19.83
C LEU A 79 -10.61 -2.02 -18.98
N TRP A 80 -10.30 -3.17 -19.59
CA TRP A 80 -10.43 -4.46 -18.91
C TRP A 80 -9.53 -4.55 -17.67
N ARG A 81 -8.34 -3.94 -17.70
CA ARG A 81 -7.42 -3.89 -16.54
C ARG A 81 -8.00 -3.09 -15.41
N ASP A 82 -8.52 -1.90 -15.70
CA ASP A 82 -9.15 -1.01 -14.72
C ASP A 82 -10.35 -1.70 -14.06
N ARG A 83 -11.21 -2.34 -14.87
CA ARG A 83 -12.36 -3.09 -14.37
C ARG A 83 -11.94 -4.29 -13.52
N ALA A 84 -11.02 -5.13 -14.01
CA ALA A 84 -10.50 -6.27 -13.26
C ALA A 84 -9.82 -5.83 -11.94
N LEU A 85 -9.10 -4.72 -11.95
CA LEU A 85 -8.43 -4.16 -10.78
C LEU A 85 -9.44 -3.72 -9.71
N VAL A 86 -10.54 -3.08 -10.10
CA VAL A 86 -11.62 -2.71 -9.18
C VAL A 86 -12.25 -3.95 -8.58
N GLU A 87 -12.63 -4.95 -9.37
CA GLU A 87 -13.26 -6.17 -8.84
C GLU A 87 -12.31 -6.96 -7.93
N LEU A 88 -11.02 -7.02 -8.27
CA LEU A 88 -10.00 -7.65 -7.41
C LEU A 88 -9.89 -6.94 -6.05
N ASN A 89 -9.89 -5.61 -6.03
CA ASN A 89 -9.87 -4.85 -4.77
C ASN A 89 -11.17 -5.01 -3.97
N ARG A 90 -12.33 -5.06 -4.64
CA ARG A 90 -13.61 -5.35 -3.98
C ARG A 90 -13.61 -6.74 -3.34
N ALA A 91 -13.07 -7.76 -4.01
CA ALA A 91 -12.92 -9.10 -3.45
C ALA A 91 -12.02 -9.12 -2.20
N VAL A 92 -10.91 -8.37 -2.22
CA VAL A 92 -10.02 -8.25 -1.05
C VAL A 92 -10.77 -7.68 0.15
N LEU A 93 -11.39 -6.50 -0.01
CA LEU A 93 -12.10 -5.82 1.08
C LEU A 93 -13.21 -6.70 1.64
N TYR A 94 -14.07 -7.22 0.75
CA TYR A 94 -15.17 -8.10 1.13
C TYR A 94 -14.71 -9.35 1.88
N SER A 95 -13.63 -10.00 1.43
CA SER A 95 -13.11 -11.21 2.07
C SER A 95 -12.59 -10.94 3.47
N PHE A 96 -11.89 -9.80 3.67
CA PHE A 96 -11.35 -9.42 4.98
C PHE A 96 -12.47 -9.03 5.93
N ASP A 97 -13.46 -8.25 5.47
CA ASP A 97 -14.66 -7.91 6.24
C ASP A 97 -15.43 -9.17 6.66
N LYS A 98 -15.66 -10.11 5.73
CA LYS A 98 -16.32 -11.38 6.00
C LYS A 98 -15.55 -12.24 7.00
N ALA A 99 -14.22 -12.19 6.98
CA ALA A 99 -13.36 -12.90 7.92
C ALA A 99 -13.22 -12.20 9.28
N GLY A 100 -13.78 -10.99 9.46
CA GLY A 100 -13.63 -10.19 10.69
C GLY A 100 -12.20 -9.67 10.89
N ILE A 101 -11.44 -9.49 9.82
CA ILE A 101 -10.05 -9.03 9.84
C ILE A 101 -10.01 -7.56 9.41
N SER A 102 -9.36 -6.71 10.20
CA SER A 102 -9.22 -5.28 9.87
C SER A 102 -8.48 -5.06 8.55
N VAL A 103 -9.12 -4.31 7.66
CA VAL A 103 -8.54 -3.77 6.43
C VAL A 103 -9.17 -2.39 6.19
N GLY A 104 -8.40 -1.42 5.71
CA GLY A 104 -8.94 -0.13 5.31
C GLY A 104 -9.02 -0.01 3.80
N ASP A 105 -10.07 0.63 3.27
CA ASP A 105 -10.08 1.08 1.89
C ASP A 105 -9.31 2.40 1.73
N HIS A 106 -8.80 2.65 0.53
CA HIS A 106 -7.94 3.80 0.24
C HIS A 106 -8.69 5.14 0.29
N HIS A 107 -10.02 5.17 0.17
CA HIS A 107 -10.78 6.42 0.27
C HIS A 107 -10.95 6.84 1.74
N ASN A 108 -11.39 5.93 2.61
CA ASN A 108 -11.55 6.22 4.04
C ASN A 108 -10.20 6.46 4.73
N LEU A 109 -9.18 5.63 4.45
CA LEU A 109 -7.84 5.89 4.96
C LEU A 109 -7.26 7.19 4.41
N GLY A 110 -7.57 7.51 3.14
CA GLY A 110 -7.24 8.79 2.55
C GLY A 110 -7.86 9.98 3.31
N ALA A 111 -9.15 9.91 3.61
CA ALA A 111 -9.85 10.93 4.39
C ALA A 111 -9.31 11.05 5.83
N GLN A 112 -8.99 9.93 6.49
CA GLN A 112 -8.40 9.92 7.82
C GLN A 112 -7.02 10.59 7.85
N PHE A 113 -6.18 10.30 6.85
CA PHE A 113 -4.87 10.95 6.75
C PHE A 113 -5.00 12.46 6.51
N GLU A 114 -5.95 12.92 5.69
CA GLU A 114 -6.16 14.36 5.50
C GLU A 114 -6.68 15.05 6.78
N ALA A 115 -7.50 14.37 7.57
CA ALA A 115 -7.90 14.87 8.89
C ALA A 115 -6.70 15.02 9.84
N PHE A 116 -5.77 14.05 9.83
CA PHE A 116 -4.50 14.16 10.54
C PHE A 116 -3.67 15.35 10.04
N CYS A 117 -3.53 15.51 8.72
CA CYS A 117 -2.79 16.63 8.15
C CYS A 117 -3.38 17.99 8.53
N THR A 118 -4.70 18.11 8.48
CA THR A 118 -5.42 19.32 8.91
C THR A 118 -5.19 19.60 10.39
N HIS A 119 -5.23 18.58 11.23
CA HIS A 119 -4.99 18.70 12.67
C HIS A 119 -3.58 19.22 12.99
N GLU A 120 -2.55 18.59 12.41
CA GLU A 120 -1.15 18.97 12.65
C GLU A 120 -0.86 20.38 12.10
N THR A 121 -1.36 20.69 10.90
CA THR A 121 -1.24 22.03 10.31
C THR A 121 -1.94 23.08 11.16
N GLY A 122 -3.12 22.79 11.69
CA GLY A 122 -3.85 23.66 12.63
C GLY A 122 -3.08 23.92 13.93
N ARG A 123 -2.20 22.99 14.32
CA ARG A 123 -1.25 23.13 15.42
C ARG A 123 0.10 23.74 15.01
N LYS A 124 0.20 24.27 13.80
CA LYS A 124 1.43 24.85 13.21
C LYS A 124 2.60 23.87 13.18
N ARG A 125 2.31 22.57 13.07
CA ARG A 125 3.32 21.54 12.87
C ARG A 125 3.42 21.21 11.40
N GLN A 126 4.64 21.06 10.92
CA GLN A 126 4.90 20.67 9.55
C GLN A 126 4.57 19.19 9.35
N VAL A 127 3.88 18.87 8.26
CA VAL A 127 3.61 17.49 7.85
C VAL A 127 4.49 17.19 6.64
N ASN A 128 5.46 16.31 6.85
CA ASN A 128 6.31 15.80 5.77
C ASN A 128 5.70 14.54 5.17
N GLY A 129 6.00 14.28 3.91
CA GLY A 129 5.49 13.11 3.21
C GLY A 129 6.08 12.94 1.82
N ASP A 130 6.11 11.69 1.36
CA ASP A 130 6.41 11.36 -0.02
C ASP A 130 5.10 11.18 -0.79
N TRP A 131 4.78 12.14 -1.66
CA TRP A 131 3.57 12.12 -2.47
C TRP A 131 3.43 10.81 -3.28
N SER A 132 4.54 10.25 -3.76
CA SER A 132 4.53 9.03 -4.57
C SER A 132 4.10 7.79 -3.79
N TRP A 133 4.32 7.79 -2.47
CA TRP A 133 3.91 6.71 -1.56
C TRP A 133 2.54 6.96 -0.93
N LEU A 134 2.19 8.22 -0.68
CA LEU A 134 0.92 8.58 -0.04
C LEU A 134 -0.27 8.46 -1.00
N ASN A 135 -0.05 8.60 -2.30
CA ASN A 135 -1.12 8.39 -3.28
C ASN A 135 -1.40 6.90 -3.50
N PRO A 136 -2.67 6.48 -3.45
CA PRO A 136 -3.00 5.09 -3.71
C PRO A 136 -2.72 4.72 -5.17
N PRO A 137 -2.35 3.46 -5.43
CA PRO A 137 -2.00 2.98 -6.78
C PRO A 137 -3.21 2.85 -7.72
N MET A 138 -4.43 3.14 -7.25
CA MET A 138 -5.63 3.24 -8.04
C MET A 138 -6.49 4.41 -7.55
N SER A 139 -7.30 4.98 -8.43
CA SER A 139 -8.23 6.07 -8.09
C SER A 139 -7.57 7.32 -7.48
N GLY A 140 -6.28 7.58 -7.76
CA GLY A 140 -5.50 8.66 -7.14
C GLY A 140 -6.22 10.01 -7.04
N PRO A 141 -6.66 10.62 -8.16
CA PRO A 141 -7.38 11.91 -8.13
C PRO A 141 -8.69 11.93 -7.33
N GLN A 142 -9.23 10.77 -6.95
CA GLN A 142 -10.42 10.62 -6.10
C GLN A 142 -10.07 10.54 -4.60
N THR A 143 -8.83 10.83 -4.23
CA THR A 143 -8.35 10.88 -2.85
C THR A 143 -7.75 12.25 -2.51
N PRO A 144 -7.86 12.73 -1.25
CA PRO A 144 -7.33 14.04 -0.87
C PRO A 144 -5.83 14.20 -1.12
N GLN A 145 -5.06 13.11 -0.98
CA GLN A 145 -3.60 13.07 -1.09
C GLN A 145 -3.10 13.58 -2.44
N PHE A 146 -3.87 13.32 -3.50
CA PHE A 146 -3.50 13.69 -4.86
C PHE A 146 -3.39 15.20 -5.04
N HIS A 147 -4.25 15.96 -4.33
CA HIS A 147 -4.37 17.40 -4.45
C HIS A 147 -3.50 18.17 -3.44
N ARG A 148 -2.67 17.47 -2.68
CA ARG A 148 -1.84 18.04 -1.62
C ARG A 148 -0.36 17.97 -1.98
N GLU A 149 0.36 19.06 -1.72
CA GLU A 149 1.82 19.08 -1.77
C GLU A 149 2.41 18.66 -0.43
N TYR A 150 3.52 17.93 -0.46
CA TYR A 150 4.25 17.48 0.71
C TYR A 150 5.73 17.85 0.59
N ASP A 151 6.32 18.27 1.71
CA ASP A 151 7.77 18.32 1.83
C ASP A 151 8.29 16.91 2.14
N ASN A 152 9.17 16.38 1.28
CA ASN A 152 9.78 15.06 1.48
C ASN A 152 11.05 15.12 2.35
N ALA A 153 11.23 16.17 3.16
CA ALA A 153 12.30 16.27 4.12
C ALA A 153 12.25 15.16 5.17
N VAL A 154 13.39 14.49 5.38
CA VAL A 154 13.51 13.36 6.30
C VAL A 154 13.91 13.83 7.70
N CYS A 155 13.17 13.39 8.73
CA CYS A 155 13.59 13.55 10.11
C CYS A 155 14.81 12.65 10.39
N THR A 156 15.98 13.24 10.68
CA THR A 156 17.24 12.49 10.80
C THR A 156 17.53 11.95 12.21
N HIS A 157 16.78 12.41 13.23
CA HIS A 157 17.03 12.06 14.63
C HIS A 157 16.09 10.99 15.18
N THR A 158 14.84 10.92 14.68
CA THR A 158 13.81 9.99 15.14
C THR A 158 12.98 9.50 13.96
N ASN A 159 13.36 8.37 13.37
CA ASN A 159 12.68 7.80 12.20
C ASN A 159 13.07 6.32 11.99
N PHE A 160 12.32 5.65 11.11
CA PHE A 160 12.71 4.37 10.55
C PHE A 160 13.54 4.58 9.28
N PHE A 161 14.62 3.84 9.15
CA PHE A 161 15.54 3.90 8.03
C PHE A 161 15.74 2.51 7.42
N TYR A 162 15.91 2.46 6.11
CA TYR A 162 16.39 1.25 5.44
C TYR A 162 17.82 0.96 5.86
N GLN A 163 18.15 -0.33 5.93
CA GLN A 163 19.49 -0.83 6.25
C GLN A 163 19.87 -1.91 5.24
N ALA A 164 21.18 -2.10 5.06
CA ALA A 164 21.67 -3.19 4.22
C ALA A 164 21.17 -4.54 4.78
N PRO A 165 20.78 -5.49 3.91
CA PRO A 165 20.47 -6.83 4.36
C PRO A 165 21.67 -7.46 5.09
N PRO A 166 21.45 -8.28 6.13
CA PRO A 166 22.55 -8.83 6.96
C PRO A 166 23.49 -9.77 6.19
N TRP A 167 23.08 -10.25 5.01
CA TRP A 167 23.90 -11.08 4.12
C TRP A 167 24.63 -10.28 3.03
N GLN A 168 24.54 -8.94 3.03
CA GLN A 168 25.27 -8.07 2.10
C GLN A 168 26.27 -7.21 2.86
N GLU A 169 27.46 -7.02 2.28
CA GLU A 169 28.43 -6.03 2.75
C GLU A 169 27.79 -4.64 2.69
N PRO A 170 27.86 -3.84 3.79
CA PRO A 170 27.32 -2.49 3.79
C PRO A 170 28.03 -1.65 2.73
N LYS A 171 27.27 -1.18 1.73
CA LYS A 171 27.77 -0.16 0.81
C LYS A 171 27.77 1.19 1.54
N PRO A 172 28.74 2.08 1.28
CA PRO A 172 28.69 3.43 1.82
C PRO A 172 27.36 4.08 1.44
N ALA A 173 26.67 4.69 2.42
CA ALA A 173 25.40 5.36 2.18
C ALA A 173 25.55 6.37 1.02
N THR A 174 24.83 6.15 -0.07
CA THR A 174 24.96 6.92 -1.33
C THR A 174 24.28 8.30 -1.26
N GLY A 175 24.23 8.93 -0.08
CA GLY A 175 23.55 10.21 0.13
C GLY A 175 22.02 10.14 0.13
N CYS A 176 21.42 8.94 0.06
CA CYS A 176 19.98 8.78 0.23
C CYS A 176 19.60 9.05 1.69
N PRO A 177 18.71 10.03 1.98
CA PRO A 177 18.38 10.40 3.36
C PRO A 177 17.55 9.34 4.11
N PHE A 178 17.08 8.29 3.41
CA PHE A 178 16.27 7.21 3.97
C PHE A 178 17.06 5.96 4.38
N HIS A 179 18.38 5.92 4.15
CA HIS A 179 19.23 4.78 4.48
C HIS A 179 20.20 5.12 5.61
N LEU A 180 20.50 4.12 6.47
CA LEU A 180 21.64 4.15 7.38
C LEU A 180 22.95 3.81 6.66
#